data_AF-A0A3M3W2G4-F1
#
_entry.id   AF-A0A3M3W2G4-F1
#
_cell.length_a   1.000
_cell.length_b   1.000
_cell.length_c   1.000
_cell.angle_alpha   90.00
_cell.angle_beta   90.00
_cell.angle_gamma   90.00
#
_symmetry.space_group_name_H-M   'P 1'
#
loop_
_entity.id
_entity.type
_entity.pdbx_description
1 polymer ?
#
loop_
_entity_poly.entity_id
_entity_poly.type
_entity_poly.pdbx_seq_one_letter_code
_entity_poly.pdbx_strand_id
1 'polypeptide(L)'
;MAAIAKVAVAGKQSCVDRLRAIDLYLLGVVMNEQYDAIAATLPHSMEIPNLENEPSLEYAVQYIENIDFSLIFNKLCSGDPLLCRRWSPIEAEIGIQYYKNFLYINKKYLHKHPVLPPLLEVDEIWHHHILDTRSYMKDCQNIFGYYFHHYPYFGARGNDDKKNLGKAFELVQELYKEEFGYYMTQLWEA
;
A
#
# COMPACT_ATOMS: atom_id res chain seq x y z
N MET A 1 -53.14 -13.04 18.28
CA MET A 1 -51.88 -12.36 18.63
C MET A 1 -51.25 -11.81 17.36
N ALA A 2 -51.14 -10.49 17.31
CA ALA A 2 -50.47 -9.57 16.38
C ALA A 2 -50.07 -10.02 14.95
N ALA A 3 -50.66 -9.34 13.96
CA ALA A 3 -49.96 -8.93 12.74
C ALA A 3 -50.46 -7.53 12.36
N ILE A 4 -49.64 -6.50 12.56
CA ILE A 4 -49.90 -5.14 12.06
C ILE A 4 -48.81 -4.83 11.04
N ALA A 5 -49.18 -4.86 9.76
CA ALA A 5 -48.37 -4.32 8.67
C ALA A 5 -48.44 -2.79 8.71
N LYS A 6 -47.28 -2.13 8.82
CA LYS A 6 -47.15 -0.68 8.61
C LYS A 6 -46.90 -0.42 7.13
N VAL A 7 -47.81 0.34 6.52
CA VAL A 7 -47.67 0.90 5.17
C VAL A 7 -46.60 2.00 5.19
N ALA A 8 -45.67 1.92 4.24
CA ALA A 8 -44.57 2.85 4.04
C ALA A 8 -45.07 4.20 3.49
N VAL A 9 -44.56 5.30 4.05
CA VAL A 9 -44.66 6.63 3.47
C VAL A 9 -43.48 6.81 2.52
N ALA A 10 -43.70 6.55 1.23
CA ALA A 10 -42.78 6.88 0.17
C ALA A 10 -43.13 8.27 -0.39
N GLY A 11 -42.16 9.18 -0.41
CA GLY A 11 -42.28 10.44 -1.15
C GLY A 11 -41.76 11.65 -0.39
N LYS A 12 -40.43 11.74 -0.22
CA LYS A 12 -39.62 12.97 -0.10
C LYS A 12 -38.12 12.69 0.13
N GLN A 13 -37.77 11.46 0.49
CA GLN A 13 -36.38 11.04 0.75
C GLN A 13 -35.48 11.01 -0.51
N SER A 14 -36.05 10.86 -1.71
CA SER A 14 -35.28 10.54 -2.93
C SER A 14 -34.47 11.70 -3.53
N CYS A 15 -34.73 12.96 -3.17
CA CYS A 15 -33.96 14.09 -3.72
C CYS A 15 -32.68 14.33 -2.91
N VAL A 16 -32.78 14.25 -1.58
CA VAL A 16 -31.63 14.44 -0.67
C VAL A 16 -30.65 13.28 -0.78
N ASP A 17 -31.14 12.04 -0.92
CA ASP A 17 -30.28 10.87 -1.12
C ASP A 17 -29.55 10.91 -2.47
N ARG A 18 -30.19 11.47 -3.52
CA ARG A 18 -29.54 11.67 -4.83
C ARG A 18 -28.49 12.77 -4.80
N LEU A 19 -28.74 13.88 -4.12
CA LEU A 19 -27.75 14.95 -3.94
C LEU A 19 -26.53 14.45 -3.13
N ARG A 20 -26.76 13.69 -2.04
CA ARG A 20 -25.66 13.05 -1.28
C ARG A 20 -24.88 12.01 -2.08
N ALA A 21 -25.57 11.21 -2.91
CA ALA A 21 -24.90 10.26 -3.78
C ALA A 21 -24.08 10.95 -4.88
N ILE A 22 -24.57 12.07 -5.43
CA ILE A 22 -23.84 12.92 -6.36
C ILE A 22 -22.63 13.55 -5.67
N ASP A 23 -22.77 14.06 -4.44
CA ASP A 23 -21.66 14.65 -3.68
C ASP A 23 -20.58 13.61 -3.34
N LEU A 24 -20.97 12.39 -2.93
CA LEU A 24 -20.03 11.29 -2.68
C LEU A 24 -19.36 10.78 -3.96
N TYR A 25 -20.11 10.72 -5.07
CA TYR A 25 -19.56 10.38 -6.38
C TYR A 25 -18.57 11.44 -6.88
N LEU A 26 -18.92 12.72 -6.77
CA LEU A 26 -18.05 13.84 -7.11
C LEU A 26 -16.81 13.88 -6.22
N LEU A 27 -16.95 13.63 -4.91
CA LEU A 27 -15.80 13.47 -4.01
C LEU A 27 -14.91 12.30 -4.44
N GLY A 28 -15.49 11.16 -4.81
CA GLY A 28 -14.75 10.01 -5.35
C GLY A 28 -14.01 10.33 -6.66
N VAL A 29 -14.64 11.08 -7.57
CA VAL A 29 -14.04 11.52 -8.84
C VAL A 29 -12.92 12.53 -8.59
N VAL A 30 -13.14 13.54 -7.74
CA VAL A 30 -12.14 14.57 -7.40
C VAL A 30 -10.93 13.95 -6.67
N MET A 31 -11.16 12.99 -5.77
CA MET A 31 -10.07 12.23 -5.15
C MET A 31 -9.25 11.44 -6.18
N ASN A 32 -9.91 10.89 -7.21
CA ASN A 32 -9.23 10.14 -8.27
C ASN A 32 -8.42 11.07 -9.20
N GLU A 33 -8.97 12.21 -9.61
CA GLU A 33 -8.25 13.21 -10.42
C GLU A 33 -7.01 13.77 -9.70
N GLN A 34 -7.14 14.05 -8.39
CA GLN A 34 -6.01 14.52 -7.60
C GLN A 34 -4.91 13.46 -7.48
N TYR A 35 -5.29 12.19 -7.40
CA TYR A 35 -4.34 11.07 -7.35
C TYR A 35 -3.64 10.85 -8.69
N ASP A 36 -4.37 10.93 -9.81
CA ASP A 36 -3.80 10.86 -11.16
C ASP A 36 -2.80 11.99 -11.40
N ALA A 37 -3.10 13.20 -10.90
CA ALA A 37 -2.17 14.33 -10.93
C ALA A 37 -0.88 14.06 -10.13
N ILE A 38 -0.96 13.36 -8.99
CA ILE A 38 0.22 12.93 -8.23
C ILE A 38 1.05 11.95 -9.07
N ALA A 39 0.43 10.92 -9.64
CA ALA A 39 1.10 9.93 -10.48
C ALA A 39 1.83 10.56 -11.67
N ALA A 40 1.23 11.56 -12.31
CA ALA A 40 1.85 12.29 -13.41
C ALA A 40 3.13 13.06 -13.03
N THR A 41 3.38 13.31 -11.74
CA THR A 41 4.63 13.95 -11.27
C THR A 41 5.79 12.98 -11.10
N LEU A 42 5.56 11.67 -11.17
CA LEU A 42 6.56 10.63 -10.92
C LEU A 42 7.15 10.10 -12.24
N PRO A 43 8.42 9.64 -12.23
CA PRO A 43 9.05 9.11 -13.43
C PRO A 43 8.41 7.79 -13.86
N HIS A 44 8.71 7.37 -15.10
CA HIS A 44 8.13 6.19 -15.76
C HIS A 44 8.45 4.86 -15.06
N SER A 45 9.31 4.86 -14.02
CA SER A 45 9.54 3.69 -13.17
C SER A 45 8.27 3.22 -12.43
N MET A 46 7.17 3.97 -12.51
CA MET A 46 5.86 3.61 -11.97
C MET A 46 4.92 2.99 -13.03
N GLU A 47 5.38 2.78 -14.27
CA GLU A 47 4.58 2.09 -15.28
C GLU A 47 4.44 0.60 -14.96
N ILE A 48 3.19 0.14 -14.91
CA ILE A 48 2.86 -1.27 -14.68
C ILE A 48 2.78 -1.96 -16.05
N PRO A 49 3.59 -3.00 -16.30
CA PRO A 49 3.55 -3.69 -17.59
C PRO A 49 2.20 -4.40 -17.77
N ASN A 50 1.67 -4.35 -18.99
CA ASN A 50 0.53 -5.19 -19.35
C ASN A 50 1.03 -6.62 -19.58
N LEU A 51 0.77 -7.51 -18.62
CA LEU A 51 1.24 -8.89 -18.64
C LEU A 51 0.11 -9.85 -19.03
N GLU A 52 0.33 -10.65 -20.08
CA GLU A 52 -0.61 -11.72 -20.48
C GLU A 52 -0.77 -12.82 -19.41
N ASN A 53 0.27 -13.02 -18.57
CA ASN A 53 0.32 -14.09 -17.56
C ASN A 53 0.72 -13.53 -16.18
N GLU A 54 0.03 -12.51 -15.70
CA GLU A 54 0.23 -11.99 -14.35
C GLU A 54 -0.16 -13.05 -13.28
N PRO A 55 0.64 -13.28 -12.22
CA PRO A 55 0.25 -14.17 -11.13
C PRO A 55 -1.08 -13.76 -10.49
N SER A 56 -1.93 -14.71 -10.10
CA SER A 56 -3.18 -14.38 -9.41
C SER A 56 -2.92 -13.78 -8.02
N LEU A 57 -3.90 -13.05 -7.48
CA LEU A 57 -3.79 -12.50 -6.12
C LEU A 57 -3.64 -13.62 -5.08
N GLU A 58 -4.39 -14.71 -5.19
CA GLU A 58 -4.33 -15.85 -4.28
C GLU A 58 -2.96 -16.50 -4.28
N TYR A 59 -2.37 -16.73 -5.47
CA TYR A 59 -1.03 -17.27 -5.59
C TYR A 59 0.01 -16.33 -4.98
N ALA A 60 -0.07 -15.03 -5.30
CA ALA A 60 0.84 -14.03 -4.78
C ALA A 60 0.79 -13.94 -3.24
N VAL A 61 -0.41 -13.98 -2.64
CA VAL A 61 -0.61 -14.01 -1.18
C VAL A 61 0.07 -15.25 -0.59
N GLN A 62 -0.19 -16.44 -1.14
CA GLN A 62 0.44 -17.67 -0.67
C GLN A 62 1.96 -17.59 -0.76
N TYR A 63 2.49 -17.01 -1.84
CA TYR A 63 3.93 -16.82 -2.00
C TYR A 63 4.49 -15.86 -0.94
N ILE A 64 3.90 -14.67 -0.77
CA ILE A 64 4.29 -13.66 0.22
C ILE A 64 4.35 -14.25 1.64
N GLU A 65 3.37 -15.06 2.02
CA GLU A 65 3.32 -15.69 3.33
C GLU A 65 4.47 -16.66 3.61
N ASN A 66 5.08 -17.22 2.55
CA ASN A 66 6.14 -18.21 2.64
C ASN A 66 7.55 -17.64 2.34
N ILE A 67 7.69 -16.35 2.06
CA ILE A 67 9.02 -15.72 1.90
C ILE A 67 9.75 -15.78 3.26
N ASP A 68 10.98 -16.30 3.23
CA ASP A 68 11.83 -16.35 4.41
C ASP A 68 12.58 -15.02 4.60
N PHE A 69 12.07 -14.19 5.52
CA PHE A 69 12.70 -12.93 5.91
C PHE A 69 13.71 -13.07 7.07
N SER A 70 14.09 -14.29 7.47
CA SER A 70 14.97 -14.51 8.63
C SER A 70 16.33 -13.79 8.51
N LEU A 71 16.91 -13.70 7.31
CA LEU A 71 18.18 -12.98 7.12
C LEU A 71 18.03 -11.46 7.27
N ILE A 72 16.93 -10.89 6.78
CA ILE A 72 16.62 -9.47 6.99
C ILE A 72 16.38 -9.20 8.47
N PHE A 73 15.56 -10.02 9.13
CA PHE A 73 15.33 -9.96 10.58
C PHE A 73 16.65 -10.00 11.36
N ASN A 74 17.50 -11.00 11.09
CA ASN A 74 18.77 -11.17 11.78
C ASN A 74 19.69 -9.97 11.57
N LYS A 75 19.72 -9.42 10.35
CA LYS A 75 20.51 -8.23 10.03
C LYS A 75 20.02 -7.02 10.80
N LEU A 76 18.73 -6.67 10.70
CA LEU A 76 18.12 -5.52 11.38
C LEU A 76 18.31 -5.56 12.91
N CYS A 77 18.23 -6.76 13.48
CA CYS A 77 18.42 -7.01 14.90
C CYS A 77 19.90 -7.18 15.31
N SER A 78 20.87 -6.97 14.41
CA SER A 78 22.30 -7.13 14.70
C SER A 78 23.00 -5.81 15.04
N GLY A 79 24.29 -5.88 15.34
CA GLY A 79 25.17 -4.70 15.49
C GLY A 79 25.88 -4.33 14.19
N ASP A 80 25.27 -4.59 13.04
CA ASP A 80 25.87 -4.29 11.73
C ASP A 80 26.15 -2.77 11.61
N PRO A 81 27.41 -2.36 11.35
CA PRO A 81 27.78 -0.94 11.30
C PRO A 81 27.16 -0.18 10.12
N LEU A 82 26.56 -0.87 9.14
CA LEU A 82 25.85 -0.25 8.03
C LEU A 82 24.39 0.11 8.37
N LEU A 83 23.88 -0.32 9.52
CA LEU A 83 22.57 0.10 10.00
C LEU A 83 22.68 1.43 10.72
N CYS A 84 21.75 2.34 10.44
CA CYS A 84 21.65 3.61 11.15
C CYS A 84 21.27 3.40 12.63
N ARG A 85 20.53 2.33 12.91
CA ARG A 85 20.14 1.89 14.25
C ARG A 85 19.90 0.39 14.26
N ARG A 86 19.98 -0.19 15.45
CA ARG A 86 19.58 -1.58 15.68
C ARG A 86 18.09 -1.64 16.00
N TRP A 87 17.38 -2.54 15.33
CA TRP A 87 15.97 -2.82 15.61
C TRP A 87 15.84 -3.75 16.81
N SER A 88 14.77 -3.58 17.58
CA SER A 88 14.36 -4.62 18.53
C SER A 88 13.69 -5.79 17.79
N PRO A 89 13.71 -7.03 18.33
CA PRO A 89 13.02 -8.17 17.72
C PRO A 89 11.55 -7.90 17.41
N ILE A 90 10.83 -7.22 18.32
CA ILE A 90 9.41 -6.90 18.14
C ILE A 90 9.19 -5.87 17.02
N GLU A 91 10.05 -4.85 16.90
CA GLU A 91 10.01 -3.92 15.76
C GLU A 91 10.21 -4.67 14.44
N ALA A 92 11.18 -5.58 14.39
CA ALA A 92 11.48 -6.32 13.17
C ALA A 92 10.34 -7.28 12.79
N GLU A 93 9.71 -7.96 13.76
CA GLU A 93 8.53 -8.81 13.53
C GLU A 93 7.35 -8.00 12.97
N ILE A 94 7.01 -6.87 13.60
CA ILE A 94 5.91 -6.02 13.16
C ILE A 94 6.23 -5.40 11.78
N GLY A 95 7.44 -4.90 11.59
CA GLY A 95 7.88 -4.30 10.33
C GLY A 95 7.84 -5.30 9.18
N ILE A 96 8.29 -6.55 9.39
CA ILE A 96 8.23 -7.60 8.36
C ILE A 96 6.77 -7.92 8.01
N GLN A 97 5.88 -7.98 9.01
CA GLN A 97 4.45 -8.17 8.72
C GLN A 97 3.87 -7.00 7.93
N TYR A 98 4.23 -5.76 8.25
CA TYR A 98 3.82 -4.59 7.48
C TYR A 98 4.38 -4.61 6.06
N TYR A 99 5.61 -5.10 5.86
CA TYR A 99 6.20 -5.27 4.53
C TYR A 99 5.48 -6.34 3.69
N LYS A 100 5.10 -7.47 4.29
CA LYS A 100 4.24 -8.47 3.62
C LYS A 100 2.89 -7.87 3.20
N ASN A 101 2.27 -7.11 4.09
CA ASN A 101 1.02 -6.41 3.83
C ASN A 101 1.17 -5.34 2.74
N PHE A 102 2.31 -4.65 2.69
CA PHE A 102 2.66 -3.69 1.64
C PHE A 102 2.78 -4.35 0.26
N LEU A 103 3.41 -5.52 0.17
CA LEU A 103 3.47 -6.31 -1.06
C LEU A 103 2.07 -6.72 -1.52
N TYR A 104 1.21 -7.15 -0.60
CA TYR A 104 -0.19 -7.47 -0.88
C TYR A 104 -0.98 -6.26 -1.41
N ILE A 105 -0.91 -5.13 -0.72
CA ILE A 105 -1.61 -3.89 -1.14
C ILE A 105 -1.18 -3.51 -2.56
N ASN A 106 0.12 -3.51 -2.83
CA ASN A 106 0.63 -3.21 -4.15
C ASN A 106 0.13 -4.21 -5.19
N LYS A 107 0.17 -5.51 -4.89
CA LYS A 107 -0.33 -6.54 -5.80
C LYS A 107 -1.80 -6.35 -6.15
N LYS A 108 -2.63 -6.00 -5.17
CA LYS A 108 -4.08 -5.88 -5.34
C LYS A 108 -4.49 -4.56 -6.00
N TYR A 109 -3.79 -3.47 -5.71
CA TYR A 109 -4.26 -2.12 -6.00
C TYR A 109 -3.47 -1.34 -7.04
N LEU A 110 -2.25 -1.76 -7.41
CA LEU A 110 -1.38 -0.99 -8.32
C LEU A 110 -2.04 -0.62 -9.65
N HIS A 111 -2.81 -1.54 -10.26
CA HIS A 111 -3.50 -1.29 -11.53
C HIS A 111 -4.54 -0.16 -11.46
N LYS A 112 -5.09 0.09 -10.27
CA LYS A 112 -6.03 1.18 -10.01
C LYS A 112 -5.33 2.43 -9.46
N HIS A 113 -4.28 2.22 -8.68
CA HIS A 113 -3.58 3.22 -7.91
C HIS A 113 -2.06 3.00 -8.08
N PRO A 114 -1.42 3.54 -9.13
CA PRO A 114 -0.02 3.24 -9.45
C PRO A 114 1.02 3.82 -8.47
N VAL A 115 0.61 4.57 -7.44
CA VAL A 115 1.51 5.26 -6.49
C VAL A 115 1.14 4.91 -5.05
N LEU A 116 1.66 3.78 -4.56
CA LEU A 116 1.38 3.29 -3.21
C LEU A 116 2.67 3.30 -2.39
N PRO A 117 3.04 4.43 -1.76
CA PRO A 117 4.28 4.54 -1.00
C PRO A 117 4.22 3.71 0.31
N PRO A 118 5.36 3.15 0.75
CA PRO A 118 5.44 2.44 2.03
C PRO A 118 5.47 3.39 3.23
N LEU A 119 5.22 2.83 4.42
CA LEU A 119 5.63 3.44 5.68
C LEU A 119 7.18 3.48 5.75
N LEU A 120 7.78 4.45 6.46
CA LEU A 120 9.23 4.60 6.54
C LEU A 120 9.94 3.30 6.96
N GLU A 121 9.44 2.64 8.01
CA GLU A 121 9.99 1.40 8.54
C GLU A 121 9.84 0.23 7.55
N VAL A 122 8.76 0.23 6.78
CA VAL A 122 8.52 -0.74 5.71
C VAL A 122 9.48 -0.52 4.54
N ASP A 123 9.81 0.75 4.24
CA ASP A 123 10.75 1.12 3.18
C ASP A 123 12.17 0.62 3.49
N GLU A 124 12.62 0.71 4.76
CA GLU A 124 13.92 0.18 5.17
C GLU A 124 14.02 -1.34 4.96
N ILE A 125 12.96 -2.08 5.29
CA ILE A 125 12.88 -3.53 5.00
C ILE A 125 12.89 -3.78 3.50
N TRP A 126 12.16 -2.97 2.72
CA TRP A 126 12.15 -3.08 1.27
C TRP A 126 13.55 -2.86 0.68
N HIS A 127 14.29 -1.86 1.17
CA HIS A 127 15.68 -1.61 0.75
C HIS A 127 16.57 -2.83 1.04
N HIS A 128 16.45 -3.44 2.22
CA HIS A 128 17.18 -4.67 2.53
C HIS A 128 16.82 -5.83 1.62
N HIS A 129 15.55 -5.97 1.25
CA HIS A 129 15.11 -6.99 0.32
C HIS A 129 15.69 -6.75 -1.08
N ILE A 130 15.65 -5.51 -1.59
CA ILE A 130 16.23 -5.13 -2.89
C ILE A 130 17.73 -5.46 -2.97
N LEU A 131 18.47 -5.28 -1.86
CA LEU A 131 19.92 -5.53 -1.81
C LEU A 131 20.27 -7.01 -2.00
N ASP A 132 19.40 -7.96 -1.65
CA ASP A 132 19.49 -9.33 -2.16
C ASP A 132 18.83 -9.40 -3.53
N THR A 133 19.55 -8.91 -4.54
CA THR A 133 19.01 -8.73 -5.89
C THR A 133 18.48 -10.03 -6.50
N ARG A 134 19.02 -11.19 -6.10
CA ARG A 134 18.59 -12.49 -6.64
C ARG A 134 17.28 -12.95 -6.01
N SER A 135 17.17 -12.87 -4.68
CA SER A 135 15.89 -13.16 -4.01
C SER A 135 14.83 -12.17 -4.48
N TYR A 136 15.15 -10.88 -4.46
CA TYR A 136 14.20 -9.84 -4.82
C TYR A 136 13.63 -10.00 -6.23
N MET A 137 14.48 -10.26 -7.23
CA MET A 137 14.01 -10.49 -8.60
C MET A 137 13.10 -11.73 -8.70
N LYS A 138 13.45 -12.81 -8.00
CA LYS A 138 12.63 -14.03 -7.95
C LYS A 138 11.28 -13.74 -7.30
N ASP A 139 11.28 -13.06 -6.16
CA ASP A 139 10.06 -12.78 -5.39
C ASP A 139 9.15 -11.82 -6.17
N CYS A 140 9.73 -10.81 -6.83
CA CYS A 140 9.00 -9.92 -7.74
C CYS A 140 8.32 -10.70 -8.87
N GLN A 141 9.03 -11.65 -9.51
CA GLN A 141 8.46 -12.46 -10.57
C GLN A 141 7.28 -13.32 -10.09
N ASN A 142 7.35 -13.88 -8.88
CA ASN A 142 6.28 -14.72 -8.35
C ASN A 142 5.08 -13.91 -7.84
N ILE A 143 5.30 -12.70 -7.32
CA ILE A 143 4.22 -11.85 -6.80
C ILE A 143 3.57 -11.04 -7.94
N PHE A 144 4.39 -10.30 -8.68
CA PHE A 144 3.94 -9.30 -9.64
C PHE A 144 4.02 -9.78 -11.09
N GLY A 145 4.88 -10.77 -11.39
CA GLY A 145 5.13 -11.21 -12.77
C GLY A 145 6.16 -10.36 -13.52
N TYR A 146 6.72 -9.35 -12.86
CA TYR A 146 7.75 -8.46 -13.36
C TYR A 146 8.60 -7.93 -12.20
N TYR A 147 9.69 -7.22 -12.48
CA TYR A 147 10.50 -6.56 -11.45
C TYR A 147 9.72 -5.40 -10.83
N PHE A 148 9.37 -5.49 -9.54
CA PHE A 148 8.67 -4.41 -8.86
C PHE A 148 9.63 -3.24 -8.62
N HIS A 149 9.46 -2.15 -9.34
CA HIS A 149 10.42 -1.05 -9.32
C HIS A 149 10.19 -0.15 -8.09
N HIS A 150 11.30 0.22 -7.43
CA HIS A 150 11.29 1.18 -6.33
C HIS A 150 11.84 2.54 -6.79
N TYR A 151 11.11 3.62 -6.54
CA TYR A 151 11.57 4.99 -6.74
C TYR A 151 11.76 5.68 -5.37
N PRO A 152 12.98 5.68 -4.80
CA PRO A 152 13.24 6.09 -3.41
C PRO A 152 13.18 7.61 -3.18
N TYR A 153 12.90 8.40 -4.22
CA TYR A 153 13.00 9.86 -4.16
C TYR A 153 11.65 10.57 -4.09
N PHE A 154 10.54 9.83 -3.99
CA PHE A 154 9.22 10.44 -3.84
C PHE A 154 9.12 11.16 -2.49
N GLY A 155 8.85 12.46 -2.52
CA GLY A 155 8.83 13.35 -1.36
C GLY A 155 10.11 14.14 -1.14
N ALA A 156 11.19 13.85 -1.88
CA ALA A 156 12.49 14.50 -1.73
C ALA A 156 12.72 15.66 -2.72
N ARG A 157 11.82 15.89 -3.70
CA ARG A 157 12.01 16.88 -4.78
C ARG A 157 11.48 18.27 -4.46
N GLY A 158 11.10 18.52 -3.20
CA GLY A 158 10.58 19.81 -2.73
C GLY A 158 9.25 19.68 -1.99
N ASN A 159 8.71 20.82 -1.54
CA ASN A 159 7.54 20.86 -0.67
C ASN A 159 6.27 20.27 -1.31
N ASP A 160 6.06 20.47 -2.60
CA ASP A 160 4.86 19.93 -3.27
C ASP A 160 4.96 18.42 -3.47
N ASP A 161 6.15 17.90 -3.76
CA ASP A 161 6.41 16.45 -3.81
C ASP A 161 6.19 15.80 -2.44
N LYS A 162 6.63 16.46 -1.36
CA LYS A 162 6.38 16.02 0.02
C LYS A 162 4.89 15.98 0.37
N LYS A 163 4.11 16.98 -0.06
CA LYS A 163 2.64 16.96 0.11
C LYS A 163 1.99 15.83 -0.68
N ASN A 164 2.47 15.58 -1.90
CA ASN A 164 1.98 14.48 -2.74
C ASN A 164 2.26 13.12 -2.08
N LEU A 165 3.47 12.93 -1.51
CA LEU A 165 3.79 11.74 -0.73
C LEU A 165 2.80 11.55 0.43
N GLY A 166 2.54 12.61 1.21
CA GLY A 166 1.57 12.55 2.32
C GLY A 166 0.18 12.10 1.86
N LYS A 167 -0.35 12.71 0.80
CA LYS A 167 -1.66 12.34 0.22
C LYS A 167 -1.70 10.91 -0.31
N ALA A 168 -0.64 10.47 -0.97
CA ALA A 168 -0.56 9.10 -1.47
C ALA A 168 -0.47 8.08 -0.31
N PHE A 169 0.24 8.44 0.77
CA PHE A 169 0.33 7.61 1.97
C PHE A 169 -0.98 7.56 2.75
N GLU A 170 -1.78 8.64 2.78
CA GLU A 170 -3.15 8.62 3.33
C GLU A 170 -4.02 7.57 2.63
N LEU A 171 -3.94 7.46 1.30
CA LEU A 171 -4.64 6.40 0.56
C LEU A 171 -4.15 5.01 0.98
N VAL A 172 -2.84 4.81 1.11
CA VAL A 172 -2.27 3.52 1.55
C VAL A 172 -2.77 3.16 2.95
N GLN A 173 -2.86 4.11 3.88
CA GLN A 173 -3.40 3.89 5.22
C GLN A 173 -4.87 3.46 5.21
N GLU A 174 -5.70 4.07 4.35
CA GLU A 174 -7.11 3.68 4.22
C GLU A 174 -7.25 2.29 3.58
N LEU A 175 -6.49 1.99 2.52
CA LEU A 175 -6.45 0.65 1.92
C LEU A 175 -5.97 -0.40 2.92
N TYR A 176 -4.92 -0.08 3.68
CA TYR A 176 -4.38 -0.97 4.70
C TYR A 176 -5.42 -1.26 5.78
N LYS A 177 -6.12 -0.24 6.28
CA LYS A 177 -7.18 -0.43 7.26
C LYS A 177 -8.35 -1.25 6.71
N GLU A 178 -8.75 -1.03 5.47
CA GLU A 178 -9.80 -1.81 4.82
C GLU A 178 -9.44 -3.31 4.76
N GLU A 179 -8.18 -3.63 4.46
CA GLU A 179 -7.71 -5.01 4.31
C GLU A 179 -7.40 -5.69 5.64
N PHE A 180 -6.85 -4.96 6.61
CA PHE A 180 -6.26 -5.53 7.83
C PHE A 180 -6.93 -5.08 9.13
N GLY A 181 -7.86 -4.12 9.08
CA GLY A 181 -8.68 -3.68 10.21
C GLY A 181 -8.04 -2.64 11.13
N TYR A 182 -6.83 -2.17 10.85
CA TYR A 182 -6.12 -1.16 11.65
C TYR A 182 -5.20 -0.30 10.78
N TYR A 183 -4.79 0.86 11.28
CA TYR A 183 -3.79 1.71 10.61
C TYR A 183 -2.38 1.27 10.99
N MET A 184 -1.42 1.34 10.06
CA MET A 184 -0.02 1.18 10.43
C MET A 184 0.40 2.30 11.36
N THR A 185 1.23 1.96 12.35
CA THR A 185 1.86 2.91 13.27
C THR A 185 3.36 2.93 13.06
N GLN A 186 3.98 4.08 13.31
CA GLN A 186 5.44 4.16 13.39
C GLN A 186 5.96 3.18 14.46
N LEU A 187 7.06 2.51 14.16
CA LEU A 187 7.66 1.49 15.03
C LEU A 187 8.76 2.09 15.91
N TRP A 188 9.32 3.24 15.52
CA TRP A 188 10.27 3.99 16.34
C TRP A 188 10.04 5.49 16.24
N GLU A 189 10.49 6.19 17.28
CA GLU A 189 10.53 7.66 17.28
C GLU A 189 11.72 8.14 16.44
N ALA A 190 11.48 9.13 15.59
CA ALA A 190 12.48 9.76 14.72
C ALA A 190 13.34 10.80 15.45
#